data_AF-A0A3D4CIV1-F1
#
_entry.id   AF-A0A3D4CIV1-F1
#
_cell.length_a   1.000
_cell.length_b   1.000
_cell.length_c   1.000
_cell.angle_alpha   90.00
_cell.angle_beta   90.00
_cell.angle_gamma   90.00
#
_symmetry.space_group_name_H-M   'P 1'
#
loop_
_entity.id
_entity.type
_entity.pdbx_description
1 polymer ?
#
loop_
_entity_poly.entity_id
_entity_poly.type
_entity_poly.pdbx_seq_one_letter_code
_entity_poly.pdbx_strand_id
1 'polypeptide(L)'
;YPDFITVDGAEGGTGAAPLEFSDYVGVPLYEGLAFVHNTLQTAGIRNHIKIIASGKIISGFDIIKAIALGADTCNSARGMMFALGCIQALRCNTGKCPTGIATQNKELMRGLIIEDKAQRVANFHKRTLEAAAEMVAAAGFDSIYAFKAKDIYRRVEYNKVMTYEEIYKKQDYYYCKEA
;
A
#
# COMPACT_ATOMS: atom_id res chain seq x y z
N TYR A 1 12.05 -4.42 -20.97
CA TYR A 1 11.33 -3.55 -20.01
C TYR A 1 11.83 -3.86 -18.62
N PRO A 2 11.79 -2.94 -17.63
CA PRO A 2 12.07 -3.30 -16.25
C PRO A 2 11.07 -4.37 -15.78
N ASP A 3 11.50 -5.28 -14.90
CA ASP A 3 10.62 -6.36 -14.43
C ASP A 3 9.46 -5.83 -13.58
N PHE A 4 9.70 -4.75 -12.83
CA PHE A 4 8.68 -4.10 -12.02
C PHE A 4 8.91 -2.60 -11.83
N ILE A 5 7.83 -1.90 -11.46
CA ILE A 5 7.82 -0.53 -10.95
C ILE A 5 7.13 -0.56 -9.59
N THR A 6 7.72 0.11 -8.59
CA THR A 6 7.06 0.34 -7.31
C THR A 6 6.46 1.74 -7.30
N VAL A 7 5.19 1.83 -6.90
CA VAL A 7 4.47 3.09 -6.70
C VAL A 7 4.25 3.26 -5.20
N ASP A 8 4.98 4.23 -4.64
CA ASP A 8 4.87 4.61 -3.24
C ASP A 8 3.98 5.84 -3.10
N GLY A 9 2.90 5.71 -2.35
CA GLY A 9 2.03 6.84 -2.02
C GLY A 9 2.65 7.77 -0.97
N ALA A 10 2.19 9.02 -0.96
CA ALA A 10 2.58 10.05 0.01
C ALA A 10 2.35 9.64 1.47
N GLU A 11 1.52 8.61 1.70
CA GLU A 11 1.19 8.10 3.02
C GLU A 11 2.27 7.21 3.65
N GLY A 12 3.42 7.09 2.99
CA GLY A 12 4.62 6.39 3.45
C GLY A 12 5.05 6.77 4.88
N GLY A 13 5.81 5.87 5.51
CA GLY A 13 6.44 6.15 6.79
C GLY A 13 7.91 6.53 6.59
N THR A 14 8.44 7.36 7.47
CA THR A 14 9.86 7.69 7.53
C THR A 14 10.37 7.62 8.96
N GLY A 15 11.63 7.22 9.11
CA GLY A 15 12.32 7.27 10.40
C GLY A 15 12.78 8.68 10.76
N ALA A 16 13.11 9.50 9.77
CA ALA A 16 13.66 10.84 9.91
C ALA A 16 13.51 11.60 8.59
N ALA A 17 12.47 12.42 8.46
CA ALA A 17 12.36 13.40 7.37
C ALA A 17 11.91 14.75 7.94
N PRO A 18 12.24 15.87 7.26
CA PRO A 18 11.67 17.15 7.62
C PRO A 18 10.15 17.15 7.44
N LEU A 19 9.46 17.98 8.23
CA LEU A 19 8.00 18.08 8.18
C LEU A 19 7.50 18.48 6.79
N GLU A 20 8.20 19.43 6.15
CA GLU A 20 7.82 19.89 4.81
C GLU A 20 7.73 18.75 3.78
N PHE A 21 8.65 17.79 3.85
CA PHE A 21 8.64 16.63 2.97
C PHE A 21 7.63 15.56 3.39
N SER A 22 7.36 15.45 4.70
CA SER A 22 6.45 14.43 5.22
C SER A 22 4.99 14.79 5.02
N ASP A 23 4.66 16.09 5.08
CA ASP A 23 3.29 16.57 5.12
C ASP A 23 2.80 17.11 3.78
N TYR A 24 3.70 17.61 2.91
CA TYR A 24 3.31 18.33 1.69
C TYR A 24 3.84 17.74 0.38
N VAL A 25 4.81 16.81 0.42
CA VAL A 25 5.41 16.23 -0.80
C VAL A 25 4.86 14.84 -1.08
N GLY A 26 4.33 14.66 -2.29
CA GLY A 26 3.88 13.38 -2.81
C GLY A 26 2.46 13.41 -3.36
N VAL A 27 2.03 12.28 -3.90
CA VAL A 27 0.65 12.07 -4.39
C VAL A 27 0.06 10.89 -3.62
N PRO A 28 -1.22 10.91 -3.25
CA PRO A 28 -1.86 9.76 -2.61
C PRO A 28 -1.73 8.49 -3.48
N LEU A 29 -1.59 7.33 -2.84
CA LEU A 29 -1.24 6.08 -3.53
C LEU A 29 -2.15 5.76 -4.71
N TYR A 30 -3.47 5.87 -4.53
CA TYR A 30 -4.43 5.37 -5.51
C TYR A 30 -4.43 6.18 -6.81
N GLU A 31 -4.23 7.48 -6.72
CA GLU A 31 -4.06 8.41 -7.83
C GLU A 31 -2.78 8.07 -8.61
N GLY A 32 -1.66 7.90 -7.91
CA GLY A 32 -0.37 7.53 -8.53
C GLY A 32 -0.41 6.13 -9.17
N LEU A 33 -1.04 5.17 -8.49
CA LEU A 33 -1.18 3.80 -8.98
C LEU A 33 -2.04 3.75 -10.25
N ALA A 34 -3.19 4.42 -10.24
CA ALA A 34 -4.06 4.52 -11.40
C ALA A 34 -3.35 5.19 -12.58
N PHE A 35 -2.61 6.28 -12.33
CA PHE A 35 -1.79 6.95 -13.33
C PHE A 35 -0.82 5.97 -13.99
N VAL A 36 0.05 5.31 -13.21
CA VAL A 36 1.06 4.39 -13.74
C VAL A 36 0.41 3.22 -14.48
N HIS A 37 -0.62 2.61 -13.90
CA HIS A 37 -1.34 1.50 -14.53
C HIS A 37 -1.91 1.90 -15.90
N ASN A 38 -2.60 3.04 -15.96
CA ASN A 38 -3.23 3.55 -17.17
C ASN A 38 -2.20 3.95 -18.22
N THR A 39 -1.11 4.62 -17.83
CA THR A 39 -0.01 4.96 -18.75
C THR A 39 0.61 3.73 -19.38
N LEU A 40 0.90 2.70 -18.59
CA LEU A 40 1.45 1.44 -19.11
C LEU A 40 0.47 0.70 -20.02
N GLN A 41 -0.84 0.78 -19.74
CA GLN A 41 -1.86 0.22 -20.63
C GLN A 41 -1.93 0.98 -21.95
N THR A 42 -1.96 2.31 -21.92
CA THR A 42 -2.00 3.16 -23.11
C THR A 42 -0.76 2.98 -23.99
N ALA A 43 0.42 2.82 -23.36
CA ALA A 43 1.66 2.52 -24.07
C ALA A 43 1.77 1.07 -24.57
N GLY A 44 0.78 0.22 -24.32
CA GLY A 44 0.78 -1.18 -24.77
C GLY A 44 1.78 -2.10 -24.07
N ILE A 45 2.42 -1.64 -22.99
CA ILE A 45 3.50 -2.37 -22.31
C ILE A 45 3.14 -2.91 -20.91
N ARG A 46 1.89 -2.72 -20.45
CA ARG A 46 1.44 -3.13 -19.11
C ARG A 46 1.71 -4.60 -18.78
N ASN A 47 1.61 -5.49 -19.76
CA ASN A 47 1.79 -6.93 -19.55
C ASN A 47 3.26 -7.33 -19.32
N HIS A 48 4.21 -6.43 -19.61
CA HIS A 48 5.64 -6.69 -19.46
C HIS A 48 6.23 -6.20 -18.14
N ILE A 49 5.49 -5.39 -17.37
CA ILE A 49 6.00 -4.73 -16.16
C ILE A 49 5.04 -4.98 -15.00
N LYS A 50 5.54 -5.53 -13.90
CA LYS A 50 4.77 -5.69 -12.66
C LYS A 50 4.67 -4.39 -11.90
N ILE A 51 3.51 -4.11 -11.29
CA ILE A 51 3.33 -2.92 -10.45
C ILE A 51 3.25 -3.35 -8.98
N ILE A 52 4.14 -2.82 -8.15
CA ILE A 52 4.12 -3.00 -6.70
C ILE A 52 3.54 -1.74 -6.07
N ALA A 53 2.48 -1.86 -5.28
CA ALA A 53 1.90 -0.72 -4.56
C ALA A 53 2.37 -0.67 -3.11
N SER A 54 2.73 0.51 -2.61
CA SER A 54 3.00 0.71 -1.19
C SER A 54 2.49 2.08 -0.72
N GLY A 55 2.03 2.15 0.53
CA GLY A 55 1.38 3.34 1.09
C GLY A 55 0.16 2.96 1.91
N LYS A 56 0.33 2.88 3.24
CA LYS A 56 -0.72 2.47 4.20
C LYS A 56 -1.51 1.20 3.83
N ILE A 57 -0.91 0.24 3.12
CA ILE A 57 -1.49 -1.10 2.94
C ILE A 57 -1.36 -1.87 4.24
N ILE A 58 -2.45 -1.99 5.01
CA ILE A 58 -2.43 -2.61 6.34
C ILE A 58 -3.44 -3.75 6.45
N SER A 59 -4.58 -3.64 5.76
CA SER A 59 -5.66 -4.62 5.80
C SER A 59 -5.79 -5.43 4.50
N GLY A 60 -6.52 -6.55 4.55
CA GLY A 60 -6.88 -7.31 3.36
C GLY A 60 -7.65 -6.48 2.33
N PHE A 61 -8.52 -5.56 2.79
CA PHE A 61 -9.24 -4.66 1.91
C PHE A 61 -8.33 -3.62 1.25
N ASP A 62 -7.25 -3.19 1.91
CA ASP A 62 -6.25 -2.32 1.27
C ASP A 62 -5.55 -3.00 0.10
N ILE A 63 -5.23 -4.29 0.25
CA ILE A 63 -4.67 -5.12 -0.82
C ILE A 63 -5.65 -5.20 -2.00
N ILE A 64 -6.93 -5.51 -1.72
CA ILE A 64 -7.97 -5.61 -2.75
C ILE A 64 -8.13 -4.28 -3.50
N LYS A 65 -8.21 -3.16 -2.80
CA LYS A 65 -8.29 -1.82 -3.42
C LYS A 65 -7.12 -1.54 -4.37
N ALA A 66 -5.89 -1.87 -3.96
CA ALA A 66 -4.71 -1.66 -4.80
C ALA A 66 -4.69 -2.60 -6.02
N ILE A 67 -5.04 -3.88 -5.84
CA ILE A 67 -5.14 -4.85 -6.95
C ILE A 67 -6.22 -4.44 -7.95
N ALA A 68 -7.38 -3.98 -7.47
CA ALA A 68 -8.47 -3.47 -8.31
C ALA A 68 -8.06 -2.27 -9.17
N LEU A 69 -7.13 -1.44 -8.68
CA LEU A 69 -6.50 -0.33 -9.40
C LEU A 69 -5.27 -0.73 -10.23
N GLY A 70 -4.96 -2.02 -10.25
CA GLY A 70 -4.00 -2.58 -11.18
C GLY A 70 -2.60 -2.80 -10.63
N ALA A 71 -2.43 -2.86 -9.30
CA ALA A 71 -1.24 -3.45 -8.68
C ALA A 71 -1.20 -4.97 -8.89
N ASP A 72 0.00 -5.53 -9.07
CA ASP A 72 0.25 -6.98 -9.10
C ASP A 72 0.55 -7.54 -7.69
N THR A 73 1.14 -6.72 -6.82
CA THR A 73 1.47 -7.05 -5.43
C THR A 73 1.56 -5.78 -4.58
N CYS A 74 1.55 -5.94 -3.26
CA CYS A 74 1.58 -4.85 -2.30
C CYS A 74 2.69 -5.01 -1.27
N ASN A 75 3.35 -3.91 -0.91
CA ASN A 75 4.29 -3.84 0.19
C ASN A 75 3.61 -3.26 1.44
N SER A 76 3.78 -3.92 2.59
CA SER A 76 3.30 -3.44 3.89
C SER A 76 4.45 -3.27 4.88
N ALA A 77 4.96 -2.06 5.03
CA ALA A 77 5.94 -1.76 6.06
C ALA A 77 5.28 -1.39 7.40
N ARG A 78 4.33 -0.44 7.37
CA ARG A 78 3.67 0.08 8.58
C ARG A 78 2.87 -1.00 9.33
N GLY A 79 2.12 -1.84 8.61
CA GLY A 79 1.39 -2.97 9.20
C GLY A 79 2.33 -3.93 9.93
N MET A 80 3.44 -4.31 9.27
CA MET A 80 4.45 -5.19 9.86
C MET A 80 5.14 -4.56 11.07
N MET A 81 5.39 -3.25 11.03
CA MET A 81 5.93 -2.52 12.18
C MET A 81 4.98 -2.52 13.38
N PHE A 82 3.66 -2.38 13.15
CA PHE A 82 2.67 -2.52 14.23
C PHE A 82 2.61 -3.94 14.78
N ALA A 83 2.63 -4.94 13.90
CA ALA A 83 2.69 -6.34 14.31
C ALA A 83 3.94 -6.62 15.18
N LEU A 84 5.09 -6.08 14.78
CA LEU A 84 6.36 -6.14 15.51
C LEU A 84 6.28 -5.45 16.89
N GLY A 85 5.43 -4.44 17.04
CA GLY A 85 5.18 -3.75 18.31
C GLY A 85 5.41 -2.24 18.29
N CYS A 86 5.42 -1.60 17.12
CA CYS A 86 5.47 -0.14 17.03
C CYS A 86 4.18 0.45 17.61
N ILE A 87 4.34 1.40 18.54
CA ILE A 87 3.23 2.11 19.21
C ILE A 87 3.04 3.54 18.67
N GLN A 88 3.63 3.85 17.51
CA GLN A 88 3.66 5.22 16.95
C GLN A 88 4.21 6.27 17.93
N ALA A 89 5.32 5.98 18.61
CA ALA A 89 5.95 6.94 19.52
C ALA A 89 6.51 8.19 18.81
N LEU A 90 6.64 8.18 17.48
CA LEU A 90 7.18 9.28 16.65
C LEU A 90 8.56 9.79 17.12
N ARG A 91 9.39 8.87 17.59
CA ARG A 91 10.76 9.13 18.10
C ARG A 91 11.84 8.37 17.32
N CYS A 92 11.50 7.89 16.13
CA CYS A 92 12.35 7.00 15.32
C CYS A 92 13.73 7.62 15.03
N ASN A 93 13.77 8.93 14.78
CA ASN A 93 14.98 9.71 14.50
C ASN A 93 15.88 9.95 15.73
N THR A 94 15.37 9.76 16.95
CA THR A 94 16.08 10.12 18.18
C THR A 94 17.00 9.01 18.70
N GLY A 95 16.89 7.80 18.15
CA GLY A 95 17.51 6.60 18.70
C GLY A 95 16.93 6.14 20.05
N LYS A 96 15.82 6.74 20.52
CA LYS A 96 15.17 6.41 21.80
C LYS A 96 13.79 5.74 21.61
N CYS A 97 13.68 4.85 20.62
CA CYS A 97 12.45 4.09 20.38
C CYS A 97 12.12 3.20 21.60
N PRO A 98 10.98 3.41 22.28
CA PRO A 98 10.68 2.70 23.54
C PRO A 98 10.41 1.21 23.35
N THR A 99 10.11 0.78 22.12
CA THR A 99 9.81 -0.62 21.79
C THR A 99 10.98 -1.34 21.13
N GLY A 100 12.16 -0.70 21.07
CA GLY A 100 13.38 -1.32 20.55
C GLY A 100 13.47 -1.43 19.03
N ILE A 101 12.45 -1.00 18.27
CA ILE A 101 12.42 -1.20 16.82
C ILE A 101 13.34 -0.23 16.06
N ALA A 102 13.21 1.08 16.31
CA ALA A 102 13.96 2.13 15.62
C ALA A 102 15.03 2.73 16.55
N THR A 103 16.00 1.90 16.96
CA THR A 103 17.10 2.30 17.84
C THR A 103 18.31 1.40 17.63
N GLN A 104 19.50 1.96 17.89
CA GLN A 104 20.77 1.21 17.96
C GLN A 104 21.21 0.98 19.43
N ASN A 105 20.40 1.38 20.41
CA ASN A 105 20.69 1.17 21.82
C ASN A 105 20.37 -0.28 22.21
N LYS A 106 21.42 -1.04 22.57
CA LYS A 106 21.34 -2.46 22.94
C LYS A 106 20.35 -2.73 24.08
N GLU A 107 20.23 -1.83 25.06
CA GLU A 107 19.29 -1.99 26.18
C GLU A 107 17.83 -1.92 25.69
N LEU A 108 17.52 -0.99 24.79
CA LEU A 108 16.17 -0.85 24.22
C LEU A 108 15.85 -1.99 23.25
N MET A 109 16.83 -2.47 22.47
CA MET A 109 16.65 -3.59 21.55
C MET A 109 16.29 -4.90 22.27
N ARG A 110 16.57 -5.04 23.58
CA ARG A 110 16.12 -6.21 24.37
C ARG A 110 14.61 -6.39 24.37
N GLY A 111 13.83 -5.35 24.04
CA GLY A 111 12.38 -5.46 23.84
C GLY A 111 11.96 -6.25 22.60
N LEU A 112 12.87 -6.50 21.66
CA LEU A 112 12.65 -7.31 20.46
C LEU A 112 12.91 -8.79 20.73
N ILE A 113 12.08 -9.42 21.57
CA ILE A 113 12.13 -10.86 21.83
C ILE A 113 11.74 -11.60 20.55
N ILE A 114 12.72 -12.19 19.86
CA ILE A 114 12.58 -12.72 18.49
C ILE A 114 11.48 -13.78 18.43
N GLU A 115 11.43 -14.68 19.41
CA GLU A 115 10.49 -15.80 19.48
C GLU A 115 9.03 -15.32 19.56
N ASP A 116 8.76 -14.21 20.28
CA ASP A 116 7.44 -13.58 20.34
C ASP A 116 7.17 -12.76 19.06
N LYS A 117 8.11 -11.88 18.70
CA LYS A 117 7.91 -10.90 17.63
C LYS A 117 7.79 -11.53 16.25
N ALA A 118 8.57 -12.57 15.96
CA ALA A 118 8.48 -13.30 14.70
C ALA A 118 7.09 -13.92 14.53
N GLN A 119 6.56 -14.57 15.58
CA GLN A 119 5.23 -15.17 15.54
C GLN A 119 4.13 -14.12 15.34
N ARG A 120 4.25 -12.96 15.99
CA ARG A 120 3.31 -11.84 15.81
C ARG A 120 3.29 -11.32 14.38
N VAL A 121 4.45 -11.10 13.77
CA VAL A 121 4.56 -10.63 12.38
C VAL A 121 4.02 -11.68 11.42
N ALA A 122 4.37 -12.96 11.61
CA ALA A 122 3.86 -14.07 10.80
C ALA A 122 2.34 -14.19 10.91
N ASN A 123 1.79 -14.10 12.13
CA ASN A 123 0.35 -14.13 12.37
C ASN A 123 -0.36 -12.95 11.68
N PHE A 124 0.16 -11.73 11.82
CA PHE A 124 -0.41 -10.57 11.16
C PHE A 124 -0.45 -10.76 9.65
N HIS A 125 0.67 -11.14 9.03
CA HIS A 125 0.71 -11.39 7.59
C HIS A 125 -0.31 -12.47 7.17
N LYS A 126 -0.31 -13.62 7.86
CA LYS A 126 -1.24 -14.73 7.57
C LYS A 126 -2.70 -14.29 7.70
N ARG A 127 -3.09 -13.65 8.81
CA ARG A 127 -4.47 -13.20 9.04
C ARG A 127 -4.91 -12.12 8.07
N THR A 128 -4.00 -11.24 7.64
CA THR A 128 -4.29 -10.22 6.61
C THR A 128 -4.60 -10.88 5.27
N LEU A 129 -3.87 -11.93 4.89
CA LEU A 129 -4.14 -12.68 3.66
C LEU A 129 -5.43 -13.51 3.76
N GLU A 130 -5.69 -14.14 4.90
CA GLU A 130 -6.96 -14.86 5.15
C GLU A 130 -8.16 -13.90 5.04
N ALA A 131 -8.09 -12.72 5.65
CA ALA A 131 -9.14 -11.70 5.54
C ALA A 131 -9.35 -11.23 4.09
N ALA A 132 -8.28 -11.09 3.30
CA ALA A 132 -8.40 -10.78 1.87
C ALA A 132 -9.10 -11.93 1.11
N ALA A 133 -8.71 -13.19 1.39
CA ALA A 133 -9.32 -14.37 0.76
C ALA A 133 -10.81 -14.53 1.13
N GLU A 134 -11.18 -14.25 2.38
CA GLU A 134 -12.58 -14.23 2.82
C GLU A 134 -13.40 -13.19 2.04
N MET A 135 -12.86 -11.99 1.80
CA MET A 135 -13.53 -10.97 0.99
C MET A 135 -13.63 -11.36 -0.49
N VAL A 136 -12.60 -12.01 -1.04
CA VAL A 136 -12.62 -12.56 -2.41
C VAL A 136 -13.74 -13.58 -2.56
N ALA A 137 -13.84 -14.54 -1.62
CA ALA A 137 -14.89 -15.55 -1.62
C ALA A 137 -16.28 -14.93 -1.40
N ALA A 138 -16.41 -13.96 -0.48
CA ALA A 138 -17.67 -13.26 -0.21
C ALA A 138 -18.17 -12.45 -1.42
N ALA A 139 -17.26 -11.94 -2.26
CA ALA A 139 -17.60 -11.28 -3.52
C ALA A 139 -17.94 -12.26 -4.66
N GLY A 140 -17.79 -13.57 -4.43
CA GLY A 140 -18.04 -14.61 -5.44
C GLY A 140 -16.93 -14.74 -6.49
N PHE A 141 -15.70 -14.32 -6.15
CA PHE A 141 -14.55 -14.44 -7.04
C PHE A 141 -13.65 -15.61 -6.63
N ASP A 142 -13.06 -16.27 -7.63
CA ASP A 142 -12.09 -17.35 -7.41
C ASP A 142 -10.65 -16.86 -7.21
N SER A 143 -10.41 -15.57 -7.47
CA SER A 143 -9.07 -14.97 -7.42
C SER A 143 -9.15 -13.51 -7.03
N ILE A 144 -8.18 -13.06 -6.22
CA ILE A 144 -8.05 -11.64 -5.84
C ILE A 144 -7.83 -10.72 -7.06
N TYR A 145 -7.26 -11.25 -8.13
CA TYR A 145 -7.04 -10.51 -9.38
C TYR A 145 -8.31 -10.34 -10.23
N ALA A 146 -9.42 -10.97 -9.83
CA ALA A 146 -10.72 -10.77 -10.47
C ALA A 146 -11.30 -9.37 -10.18
N PHE A 147 -11.02 -8.80 -9.01
CA PHE A 147 -11.42 -7.44 -8.65
C PHE A 147 -10.92 -6.42 -9.68
N LYS A 148 -11.80 -5.51 -10.08
CA LYS A 148 -11.55 -4.37 -10.95
C LYS A 148 -11.98 -3.08 -10.26
N ALA A 149 -11.54 -1.93 -10.78
CA ALA A 149 -11.85 -0.62 -10.23
C ALA A 149 -13.37 -0.35 -10.13
N LYS A 150 -14.19 -0.95 -11.01
CA LYS A 150 -15.67 -0.84 -10.94
C LYS A 150 -16.28 -1.53 -9.71
N ASP A 151 -15.59 -2.48 -9.09
CA ASP A 151 -16.11 -3.29 -7.98
C ASP A 151 -15.89 -2.62 -6.61
N ILE A 152 -15.10 -1.53 -6.56
CA ILE A 152 -14.76 -0.83 -5.32
C ILE A 152 -15.49 0.50 -5.26
N TYR A 153 -16.34 0.66 -4.24
CA TYR A 153 -17.14 1.86 -4.02
C TYR A 153 -16.53 2.72 -2.90
N ARG A 154 -16.53 4.05 -3.09
CA ARG A 154 -16.12 5.03 -2.09
C ARG A 154 -17.12 6.18 -2.04
N ARG A 155 -17.49 6.56 -0.82
CA ARG A 155 -18.20 7.81 -0.60
C ARG A 155 -17.25 8.97 -0.85
N VAL A 156 -17.59 9.83 -1.81
CA VAL A 156 -16.79 11.00 -2.19
C VAL A 156 -17.36 12.30 -1.62
N GLU A 157 -18.68 12.34 -1.42
CA GLU A 157 -19.41 13.45 -0.81
C GLU A 157 -20.54 12.89 0.06
N TYR A 158 -21.19 13.72 0.88
CA TYR A 158 -22.20 13.27 1.84
C TYR A 158 -23.30 12.39 1.20
N ASN A 159 -23.79 12.76 0.01
CA ASN A 159 -24.85 12.02 -0.71
C ASN A 159 -24.34 11.34 -1.99
N LYS A 160 -23.03 11.12 -2.13
CA LYS A 160 -22.45 10.62 -3.38
C LYS A 160 -21.45 9.49 -3.13
N VAL A 161 -21.75 8.35 -3.73
CA VAL A 161 -20.87 7.19 -3.79
C VAL A 161 -20.48 6.97 -5.24
N MET A 162 -19.19 6.76 -5.49
CA MET A 162 -18.64 6.50 -6.81
C MET A 162 -17.75 5.26 -6.75
N THR A 163 -17.61 4.57 -7.87
CA THR A 163 -16.64 3.48 -8.02
C THR A 163 -15.23 4.04 -8.20
N TYR A 164 -14.21 3.21 -7.98
CA TYR A 164 -12.83 3.59 -8.28
C TYR A 164 -12.62 3.84 -9.78
N GLU A 165 -13.35 3.16 -10.65
CA GLU A 165 -13.32 3.44 -12.10
C GLU A 165 -13.82 4.86 -12.41
N GLU A 166 -14.87 5.32 -11.72
CA GLU A 166 -15.41 6.66 -11.89
C GLU A 166 -14.53 7.76 -11.27
N ILE A 167 -13.83 7.44 -10.18
CA ILE A 167 -12.94 8.38 -9.47
C ILE A 167 -11.60 8.50 -10.19
N TYR A 168 -11.01 7.37 -10.59
CA TYR A 168 -9.66 7.27 -11.15
C TYR A 168 -9.68 6.96 -12.65
N LYS A 169 -10.61 7.60 -13.37
CA LYS A 169 -10.83 7.36 -14.80
C LYS A 169 -9.52 7.38 -15.57
N LYS A 170 -9.43 6.51 -16.59
CA LYS A 170 -8.45 6.66 -17.66
C LYS A 170 -8.60 8.06 -18.23
N GLN A 171 -7.68 8.95 -17.86
CA GLN A 171 -7.52 10.20 -18.56
C GLN A 171 -6.87 9.85 -19.89
N ASP A 172 -7.40 10.38 -20.99
CA ASP A 172 -6.67 10.50 -22.23
C ASP A 172 -5.49 11.44 -21.96
N TYR A 173 -4.41 10.92 -21.39
CA TYR A 173 -3.20 11.69 -21.18
C TYR A 173 -2.72 12.13 -22.58
N TYR A 174 -2.89 13.43 -22.87
CA TYR A 174 -2.58 14.06 -24.14
C TYR A 174 -1.13 13.85 -24.62
N TYR A 175 -0.25 13.32 -23.78
CA TYR A 175 1.18 13.14 -24.05
C TYR A 175 1.56 11.94 -24.91
N CYS A 176 0.64 11.00 -25.23
CA CYS A 176 0.97 9.82 -26.05
C CYS A 176 0.34 9.81 -27.46
N LYS A 177 -0.33 10.88 -27.90
CA LYS A 177 -0.88 10.93 -29.28
C LYS A 177 0.14 11.39 -30.33
N GLU A 178 1.36 11.76 -29.94
CA GLU A 178 2.38 12.32 -30.85
C GLU A 178 3.75 11.60 -30.77
N ALA A 179 3.79 10.31 -30.40
CA ALA A 179 4.99 9.50 -30.44
C ALA A 179 4.90 8.40 -31.51
#